data_AF-R7JF95-F1
#
_entry.id   AF-R7JF95-F1
#
_cell.length_a   1.000
_cell.length_b   1.000
_cell.length_c   1.000
_cell.angle_alpha   90.00
_cell.angle_beta   90.00
_cell.angle_gamma   90.00
#
_symmetry.space_group_name_H-M   'P 1'
#
loop_
_entity.id
_entity.type
_entity.pdbx_description
1 polymer ?
#
loop_
_entity_poly.entity_id
_entity_poly.type
_entity_poly.pdbx_seq_one_letter_code
_entity_poly.pdbx_strand_id
1 'polypeptide(L)'
;MNTYLYVLDEKNISIEIDEYLITNQIITYMRTRVIITMLALIGIFQFAGAQTIRDNSNVTIGKIERDGTVRNAGNIKIGSISSSGEIRNTGNILIGKIDSNGKVWNKNNSQLGSIDSDGTVKNASNIKIGKVESNGSVKNASNITIGKAENVSTKHAALFFFFGFFK
;
A
#
# COMPACT_ATOMS: atom_id res chain seq x y z
N MET A 1 -41.01 -34.34 17.62
CA MET A 1 -41.18 -35.10 18.86
C MET A 1 -39.83 -35.03 19.56
N ASN A 2 -39.75 -34.30 20.67
CA ASN A 2 -38.46 -34.07 21.33
C ASN A 2 -38.08 -35.34 22.09
N THR A 3 -36.87 -35.83 21.84
CA THR A 3 -36.28 -36.94 22.58
C THR A 3 -35.49 -36.34 23.73
N TYR A 4 -35.82 -36.74 24.96
CA TYR A 4 -35.14 -36.29 26.17
C TYR A 4 -34.25 -37.40 26.71
N LEU A 5 -32.99 -37.07 27.02
CA LEU A 5 -32.08 -37.96 27.73
C LEU A 5 -32.03 -37.53 29.20
N TYR A 6 -32.21 -38.46 30.13
CA TYR A 6 -32.05 -38.19 31.57
C TYR A 6 -30.68 -38.67 32.03
N VAL A 7 -29.86 -37.74 32.53
CA VAL A 7 -28.56 -38.05 33.14
C VAL A 7 -28.63 -37.73 34.63
N LEU A 8 -28.13 -38.64 35.48
CA LEU A 8 -28.01 -38.39 36.91
C LEU A 8 -26.72 -37.59 37.16
N ASP A 9 -26.84 -36.41 37.76
CA ASP A 9 -25.69 -35.66 38.29
C ASP A 9 -25.14 -36.34 39.57
N GLU A 10 -23.97 -35.94 40.06
CA GLU A 10 -23.28 -36.49 41.25
C GLU A 10 -24.14 -36.45 42.53
N LYS A 11 -25.22 -35.64 42.52
CA LYS A 11 -26.22 -35.54 43.59
C LYS A 11 -27.50 -36.38 43.34
N ASN A 12 -27.49 -37.29 42.37
CA ASN A 12 -28.66 -38.07 41.91
C ASN A 12 -29.84 -37.21 41.43
N ILE A 13 -29.56 -36.04 40.87
CA ILE A 13 -30.58 -35.17 40.26
C ILE A 13 -30.67 -35.53 38.77
N SER A 14 -31.87 -35.93 38.31
CA SER A 14 -32.12 -36.18 36.89
C SER A 14 -32.17 -34.86 36.12
N ILE A 15 -31.22 -34.66 35.22
CA ILE A 15 -31.20 -33.52 34.30
C ILE A 15 -31.88 -33.95 33.01
N GLU A 16 -32.94 -33.24 32.62
CA GLU A 16 -33.62 -33.43 31.34
C GLU A 16 -32.87 -32.70 30.23
N ILE A 17 -32.37 -33.47 29.26
CA ILE A 17 -31.56 -32.96 28.16
C ILE A 17 -32.37 -33.02 26.87
N ASP A 18 -32.74 -31.87 26.31
CA ASP A 18 -33.41 -31.77 25.01
C ASP A 18 -32.39 -31.87 23.87
N GLU A 19 -32.37 -33.02 23.20
CA GLU A 19 -31.43 -33.32 22.12
C GLU A 19 -31.58 -32.35 20.93
N TYR A 20 -32.82 -31.91 20.64
CA TYR A 20 -33.09 -30.97 19.55
C TYR A 20 -32.57 -29.56 19.87
N LEU A 21 -32.72 -29.11 21.12
CA LEU A 21 -32.22 -27.82 21.56
C LEU A 21 -30.69 -27.75 21.51
N ILE A 22 -30.01 -28.80 21.98
CA ILE A 22 -28.55 -28.90 21.94
C ILE A 22 -28.05 -28.94 20.50
N THR A 23 -28.67 -29.75 19.66
CA THR A 23 -28.27 -29.87 18.25
C THR A 23 -28.35 -28.51 17.54
N ASN A 24 -29.42 -27.74 17.76
CA ASN A 24 -29.56 -26.40 17.19
C ASN A 24 -28.59 -25.37 17.79
N GLN A 25 -28.25 -25.46 19.08
CA GLN A 25 -27.22 -24.60 19.67
C GLN A 25 -25.84 -24.89 19.09
N ILE A 26 -25.47 -26.16 18.94
CA ILE A 26 -24.19 -26.58 18.34
C ILE A 26 -24.13 -26.13 16.87
N ILE A 27 -25.20 -26.35 16.09
CA ILE A 27 -25.27 -25.89 14.69
C ILE A 27 -25.16 -24.37 14.60
N THR A 28 -25.87 -23.63 15.44
CA THR A 28 -25.79 -22.17 15.50
C THR A 28 -24.37 -21.72 15.81
N TYR A 29 -23.75 -22.31 16.82
CA TYR A 29 -22.38 -22.00 17.22
C TYR A 29 -21.36 -22.27 16.11
N MET A 30 -21.47 -23.42 15.44
CA MET A 30 -20.61 -23.77 14.31
C MET A 30 -20.80 -22.81 13.13
N ARG A 31 -22.04 -22.47 12.78
CA ARG A 31 -22.35 -21.49 11.72
C ARG A 31 -21.74 -20.12 12.03
N THR A 32 -21.95 -19.62 13.24
CA THR A 32 -21.41 -18.31 13.65
C THR A 32 -19.88 -18.29 13.61
N ARG A 33 -19.20 -19.35 14.08
CA ARG A 33 -17.74 -19.44 14.00
C ARG A 33 -17.22 -19.49 12.57
N VAL A 34 -17.85 -20.27 11.68
CA VAL A 34 -17.48 -20.34 10.26
C VAL A 34 -17.69 -18.99 9.56
N ILE A 35 -18.77 -18.27 9.89
CA ILE A 35 -19.01 -16.93 9.33
C ILE A 35 -17.94 -15.93 9.82
N ILE A 36 -17.58 -15.95 11.12
CA ILE A 36 -16.55 -15.08 11.66
C ILE A 36 -15.18 -15.36 11.04
N THR A 37 -14.80 -16.64 10.86
CA THR A 37 -13.52 -16.98 10.21
C THR A 37 -13.51 -16.59 8.74
N MET A 38 -14.60 -16.81 7.99
CA MET A 38 -14.73 -16.35 6.61
C MET A 38 -14.59 -14.82 6.51
N LEU A 39 -15.26 -14.06 7.38
CA LEU A 39 -15.15 -12.59 7.41
C LEU A 39 -13.73 -12.13 7.78
N ALA A 40 -13.08 -12.80 8.74
CA ALA A 40 -11.70 -12.51 9.11
C ALA A 40 -10.72 -12.77 7.95
N LEU A 41 -10.91 -13.85 7.17
CA LEU A 41 -10.09 -14.14 5.99
C LEU A 41 -10.32 -13.14 4.84
N ILE A 42 -11.57 -12.75 4.59
CA ILE A 42 -11.92 -11.75 3.56
C ILE A 42 -11.31 -10.39 3.91
N GLY A 43 -11.21 -10.04 5.20
CA GLY A 43 -10.58 -8.81 5.69
C GLY A 43 -9.07 -8.68 5.42
N ILE A 44 -8.38 -9.76 5.07
CA ILE A 44 -6.93 -9.76 4.76
C ILE A 44 -6.68 -9.49 3.26
N PHE A 45 -7.69 -9.70 2.40
CA PHE A 45 -7.61 -9.50 0.95
C PHE A 45 -7.84 -8.05 0.49
N GLN A 46 -7.60 -7.07 1.38
CA GLN A 46 -7.88 -5.67 1.12
C GLN A 46 -6.95 -5.09 0.04
N PHE A 47 -7.50 -5.01 -1.17
CA PHE A 47 -7.13 -4.11 -2.26
C PHE A 47 -5.62 -3.91 -2.43
N ALA A 48 -4.90 -4.86 -3.03
CA ALA A 48 -3.61 -4.54 -3.62
C ALA A 48 -3.84 -3.76 -4.93
N GLY A 49 -4.24 -2.49 -4.84
CA GLY A 49 -4.16 -1.58 -5.98
C GLY A 49 -2.69 -1.49 -6.37
N ALA A 50 -2.31 -2.15 -7.46
CA ALA A 50 -0.92 -2.19 -7.91
C ALA A 50 -0.47 -0.77 -8.30
N GLN A 51 0.31 -0.15 -7.43
CA GLN A 51 0.97 1.12 -7.69
C GLN A 51 1.95 0.96 -8.84
N THR A 52 1.63 1.53 -9.99
CA THR A 52 2.35 1.28 -11.24
C THR A 52 2.81 2.57 -11.88
N ILE A 53 4.04 2.57 -12.39
CA ILE A 53 4.63 3.67 -13.13
C ILE A 53 4.79 3.24 -14.58
N ARG A 54 4.24 4.05 -15.49
CA ARG A 54 4.28 3.84 -16.93
C ARG A 54 4.90 5.03 -17.65
N ASP A 55 5.53 4.76 -18.78
CA ASP A 55 6.00 5.79 -19.69
C ASP A 55 4.86 6.36 -20.56
N ASN A 56 5.19 7.27 -21.48
CA ASN A 56 4.23 7.89 -22.40
C ASN A 56 3.63 6.92 -23.42
N SER A 57 4.24 5.75 -23.63
CA SER A 57 3.79 4.67 -24.52
C SER A 57 2.98 3.63 -23.75
N ASN A 58 2.62 3.94 -22.49
CA ASN A 58 1.86 3.08 -21.59
C ASN A 58 2.58 1.76 -21.24
N VAL A 59 3.91 1.70 -21.39
CA VAL A 59 4.72 0.57 -20.97
C VAL A 59 5.04 0.71 -19.49
N THR A 60 4.95 -0.37 -18.73
CA THR A 60 5.34 -0.38 -17.32
C THR A 60 6.84 -0.29 -17.17
N ILE A 61 7.31 0.78 -16.53
CA ILE A 61 8.74 1.04 -16.28
C ILE A 61 9.12 0.84 -14.82
N GLY A 62 8.14 0.82 -13.91
CA GLY A 62 8.39 0.56 -12.50
C GLY A 62 7.12 0.39 -11.67
N LYS A 63 7.32 0.05 -10.41
CA LYS A 63 6.28 -0.08 -9.38
C LYS A 63 6.80 0.49 -8.07
N ILE A 64 5.92 1.07 -7.27
CA ILE A 64 6.24 1.56 -5.92
C ILE A 64 5.28 0.91 -4.95
N GLU A 65 5.75 -0.03 -4.13
CA GLU A 65 4.91 -0.74 -3.17
C GLU A 65 4.43 0.21 -2.05
N ARG A 66 3.41 -0.22 -1.28
CA ARG A 66 2.84 0.58 -0.19
C ARG A 66 3.84 0.89 0.92
N ASP A 67 4.77 -0.01 1.15
CA ASP A 67 5.88 0.16 2.10
C ASP A 67 6.98 1.10 1.56
N GLY A 68 6.84 1.60 0.32
CA GLY A 68 7.79 2.46 -0.35
C GLY A 68 8.90 1.72 -1.09
N THR A 69 8.88 0.38 -1.16
CA THR A 69 9.80 -0.39 -2.00
C THR A 69 9.62 -0.04 -3.47
N VAL A 70 10.70 0.35 -4.15
CA VAL A 70 10.69 0.72 -5.57
C VAL A 70 11.26 -0.43 -6.40
N ARG A 71 10.53 -0.85 -7.42
CA ARG A 71 10.91 -1.92 -8.37
C ARG A 71 10.91 -1.41 -9.80
N ASN A 72 11.77 -2.00 -10.62
CA ASN A 72 11.75 -1.79 -12.08
C ASN A 72 10.66 -2.62 -12.77
N ALA A 73 10.58 -2.51 -14.10
CA ALA A 73 9.65 -3.28 -14.94
C ALA A 73 9.74 -4.81 -14.75
N GLY A 74 10.95 -5.33 -14.49
CA GLY A 74 11.21 -6.74 -14.22
C GLY A 74 10.92 -7.19 -12.77
N ASN A 75 10.25 -6.34 -11.96
CA ASN A 75 10.00 -6.56 -10.53
C ASN A 75 11.26 -6.68 -9.64
N ILE A 76 12.43 -6.27 -10.15
CA ILE A 76 13.66 -6.25 -9.36
C ILE A 76 13.64 -4.98 -8.50
N LYS A 77 13.94 -5.12 -7.20
CA LYS A 77 14.08 -3.98 -6.29
C LYS A 77 15.23 -3.09 -6.74
N ILE A 78 14.96 -1.80 -6.90
CA ILE A 78 15.94 -0.77 -7.29
C ILE A 78 16.14 0.31 -6.22
N GLY A 79 15.31 0.31 -5.18
CA GLY A 79 15.48 1.19 -4.02
C GLY A 79 14.27 1.15 -3.10
N SER A 80 14.19 2.13 -2.20
CA SER A 80 13.03 2.35 -1.35
C SER A 80 12.92 3.81 -0.89
N ILE A 81 11.70 4.22 -0.57
CA ILE A 81 11.37 5.52 0.04
C ILE A 81 10.68 5.23 1.37
N SER A 82 11.29 5.58 2.50
CA SER A 82 10.68 5.33 3.82
C SER A 82 9.53 6.30 4.09
N SER A 83 8.69 5.97 5.07
CA SER A 83 7.66 6.88 5.59
C SER A 83 8.22 8.18 6.18
N SER A 84 9.46 8.16 6.68
CA SER A 84 10.20 9.36 7.13
C SER A 84 10.80 10.18 5.98
N GLY A 85 10.67 9.72 4.74
CA GLY A 85 11.18 10.39 3.55
C GLY A 85 12.64 10.08 3.21
N GLU A 86 13.27 9.09 3.84
CA GLU A 86 14.59 8.62 3.44
C GLU A 86 14.53 7.84 2.13
N ILE A 87 15.48 8.11 1.24
CA ILE A 87 15.58 7.44 -0.06
C ILE A 87 16.84 6.60 -0.05
N ARG A 88 16.69 5.28 -0.26
CA ARG A 88 17.77 4.30 -0.18
C ARG A 88 17.88 3.50 -1.47
N ASN A 89 19.11 3.11 -1.82
CA ASN A 89 19.38 2.23 -2.95
C ASN A 89 19.16 0.74 -2.60
N THR A 90 19.47 -0.15 -3.53
CA THR A 90 19.34 -1.62 -3.35
C THR A 90 20.17 -2.18 -2.19
N GLY A 91 21.34 -1.59 -1.91
CA GLY A 91 22.21 -1.93 -0.79
C GLY A 91 21.82 -1.29 0.54
N ASN A 92 20.61 -0.72 0.63
CA ASN A 92 20.11 -0.01 1.81
C ASN A 92 20.92 1.24 2.21
N ILE A 93 21.73 1.79 1.29
CA ILE A 93 22.52 3.00 1.51
C ILE A 93 21.64 4.23 1.28
N LEU A 94 21.68 5.20 2.20
CA LEU A 94 21.00 6.49 2.05
C LEU A 94 21.60 7.27 0.87
N ILE A 95 20.76 7.56 -0.12
CA ILE A 95 21.14 8.32 -1.33
C ILE A 95 20.46 9.69 -1.41
N GLY A 96 19.39 9.89 -0.64
CA GLY A 96 18.70 11.17 -0.55
C GLY A 96 17.61 11.18 0.50
N LYS A 97 16.92 12.30 0.61
CA LYS A 97 15.76 12.47 1.48
C LYS A 97 14.78 13.49 0.90
N ILE A 98 13.51 13.34 1.27
CA ILE A 98 12.44 14.30 1.03
C ILE A 98 11.79 14.67 2.36
N ASP A 99 11.43 15.93 2.58
CA ASP A 99 10.71 16.35 3.78
C ASP A 99 9.18 16.42 3.57
N SER A 100 8.47 16.72 4.66
CA SER A 100 7.02 16.92 4.64
C SER A 100 6.60 18.10 3.75
N ASN A 101 7.46 19.11 3.56
CA ASN A 101 7.23 20.26 2.69
C ASN A 101 7.56 19.98 1.21
N GLY A 102 8.06 18.77 0.90
CA GLY A 102 8.38 18.35 -0.46
C GLY A 102 9.76 18.79 -0.96
N LYS A 103 10.62 19.33 -0.09
CA LYS A 103 12.01 19.67 -0.42
C LYS A 103 12.83 18.39 -0.52
N VAL A 104 13.70 18.31 -1.53
CA VAL A 104 14.46 17.09 -1.86
C VAL A 104 15.95 17.36 -1.78
N TRP A 105 16.70 16.46 -1.17
CA TRP A 105 18.15 16.53 -1.04
C TRP A 105 18.83 15.22 -1.41
N ASN A 106 20.09 15.30 -1.82
CA ASN A 106 20.97 14.14 -1.93
C ASN A 106 21.56 13.76 -0.56
N LYS A 107 22.31 12.65 -0.52
CA LYS A 107 23.02 12.16 0.69
C LYS A 107 24.02 13.16 1.30
N ASN A 108 24.52 14.11 0.51
CA ASN A 108 25.47 15.14 0.94
C ASN A 108 24.75 16.41 1.46
N ASN A 109 23.44 16.35 1.71
CA ASN A 109 22.60 17.49 2.10
C ASN A 109 22.56 18.64 1.08
N SER A 110 22.97 18.42 -0.17
CA SER A 110 22.74 19.40 -1.24
C SER A 110 21.29 19.29 -1.71
N GLN A 111 20.57 20.42 -1.76
CA GLN A 111 19.21 20.47 -2.28
C GLN A 111 19.21 20.17 -3.77
N LEU A 112 18.35 19.23 -4.18
CA LEU A 112 18.13 18.89 -5.59
C LEU A 112 16.93 19.63 -6.19
N GLY A 113 15.94 19.98 -5.35
CA GLY A 113 14.73 20.67 -5.78
C GLY A 113 13.60 20.60 -4.76
N SER A 114 12.38 20.82 -5.24
CA SER A 114 11.15 20.75 -4.43
C SER A 114 9.96 20.22 -5.23
N ILE A 115 8.97 19.71 -4.51
CA ILE A 115 7.69 19.25 -5.02
C ILE A 115 6.61 20.00 -4.26
N ASP A 116 5.91 20.89 -4.95
CA ASP A 116 4.84 21.69 -4.38
C ASP A 116 3.59 20.82 -4.14
N SER A 117 2.66 21.30 -3.29
CA SER A 117 1.44 20.57 -2.94
C SER A 117 0.51 20.29 -4.13
N ASP A 118 0.57 21.13 -5.17
CA ASP A 118 -0.16 20.96 -6.43
C ASP A 118 0.52 19.98 -7.41
N GLY A 119 1.65 19.40 -7.01
CA GLY A 119 2.45 18.46 -7.81
C GLY A 119 3.46 19.12 -8.74
N THR A 120 3.61 20.45 -8.73
CA THR A 120 4.67 21.14 -9.48
C THR A 120 6.04 20.73 -8.96
N VAL A 121 6.94 20.33 -9.86
CA VAL A 121 8.30 19.91 -9.53
C VAL A 121 9.28 20.98 -9.99
N LYS A 122 10.13 21.44 -9.08
CA LYS A 122 11.16 22.46 -9.32
C LYS A 122 12.55 21.91 -9.04
N ASN A 123 13.55 22.41 -9.77
CA ASN A 123 14.96 22.12 -9.47
C ASN A 123 15.48 23.01 -8.32
N ALA A 124 16.75 22.84 -7.96
CA ALA A 124 17.40 23.61 -6.89
C ALA A 124 17.41 25.13 -7.11
N SER A 125 17.31 25.59 -8.36
CA SER A 125 17.21 27.01 -8.74
C SER A 125 15.77 27.52 -8.79
N ASN A 126 14.80 26.79 -8.23
CA ASN A 126 13.36 27.08 -8.25
C ASN A 126 12.73 27.14 -9.65
N ILE A 127 13.38 26.59 -10.68
CA ILE A 127 12.82 26.51 -12.03
C ILE A 127 11.93 25.28 -12.13
N LYS A 128 10.71 25.44 -12.65
CA LYS A 128 9.78 24.32 -12.92
C LYS A 128 10.40 23.37 -13.95
N ILE A 129 10.55 22.11 -13.57
CA ILE A 129 11.05 21.03 -14.44
C ILE A 129 9.96 20.02 -14.83
N GLY A 130 8.82 20.06 -14.15
CA GLY A 130 7.68 19.22 -14.48
C GLY A 130 6.50 19.40 -13.54
N LYS A 131 5.50 18.54 -13.70
CA LYS A 131 4.32 18.46 -12.83
C LYS A 131 3.78 17.04 -12.79
N VAL A 132 3.40 16.59 -11.62
CA VAL A 132 2.60 15.37 -11.43
C VAL A 132 1.17 15.81 -11.14
N GLU A 133 0.25 15.51 -12.06
CA GLU A 133 -1.15 15.87 -11.96
C GLU A 133 -1.88 14.95 -10.96
N SER A 134 -3.02 15.42 -10.42
CA SER A 134 -3.83 14.66 -9.45
C SER A 134 -4.37 13.33 -10.00
N ASN A 135 -4.50 13.21 -11.32
CA ASN A 135 -4.89 11.97 -12.00
C ASN A 135 -3.71 11.01 -12.28
N GLY A 136 -2.51 11.34 -11.80
CA GLY A 136 -1.29 10.56 -11.97
C GLY A 136 -0.53 10.83 -13.27
N SER A 137 -1.01 11.68 -14.18
CA SER A 137 -0.25 12.07 -15.37
C SER A 137 1.01 12.85 -14.97
N VAL A 138 2.15 12.52 -15.57
CA VAL A 138 3.43 13.20 -15.33
C VAL A 138 3.82 13.97 -16.57
N LYS A 139 4.02 15.28 -16.42
CA LYS A 139 4.37 16.21 -17.49
C LYS A 139 5.74 16.83 -17.26
N ASN A 140 6.49 17.05 -18.33
CA ASN A 140 7.74 17.80 -18.28
C ASN A 140 7.50 19.33 -18.24
N ALA A 141 8.57 20.12 -18.24
CA ALA A 141 8.50 21.59 -18.22
C ALA A 141 7.70 22.20 -19.39
N SER A 142 7.73 21.55 -20.55
CA SER A 142 6.99 21.94 -21.77
C SER A 142 5.54 21.43 -21.78
N ASN A 143 5.03 20.93 -20.65
CA ASN A 143 3.70 20.33 -20.50
C ASN A 143 3.42 19.08 -21.35
N ILE A 144 4.46 18.44 -21.88
CA ILE A 144 4.34 17.16 -22.61
C ILE A 144 4.27 16.03 -21.58
N THR A 145 3.29 15.14 -21.72
CA THR A 145 3.16 13.93 -20.90
C THR A 145 4.31 12.97 -21.18
N ILE A 146 5.09 12.65 -20.14
CA ILE A 146 6.23 11.73 -20.19
C ILE A 146 5.95 10.39 -19.50
N GLY A 147 4.83 10.29 -18.79
CA GLY A 147 4.43 9.06 -18.13
C GLY A 147 3.17 9.20 -17.30
N LYS A 148 2.83 8.12 -16.59
CA LYS A 148 1.69 8.04 -15.70
C LYS A 148 2.04 7.22 -14.47
N ALA A 149 1.64 7.69 -13.29
CA ALA A 149 1.82 7.00 -12.02
C ALA A 149 0.45 6.74 -11.39
N GLU A 150 -0.02 5.51 -11.43
CA GLU A 150 -1.36 5.13 -10.96
C GLU A 150 -1.33 4.60 -9.54
N ASN A 151 -2.19 5.15 -8.68
CA ASN A 151 -2.24 4.86 -7.24
C ASN A 151 -0.94 5.20 -6.47
N VAL A 152 -0.01 5.91 -7.11
CA VAL A 152 1.27 6.35 -6.52
C VAL A 152 1.10 7.77 -5.98
N SER A 153 1.69 8.05 -4.81
CA SER A 153 1.68 9.42 -4.27
C SER A 153 2.42 10.39 -5.20
N THR A 154 1.94 11.63 -5.29
CA THR A 154 2.53 12.68 -6.13
C THR A 154 4.03 12.86 -5.86
N LYS A 155 4.44 12.80 -4.59
CA LYS A 155 5.85 12.90 -4.18
C LYS A 155 6.68 11.71 -4.67
N HIS A 156 6.19 10.48 -4.50
CA HIS A 156 6.91 9.28 -4.97
C HIS A 156 7.04 9.26 -6.49
N ALA A 157 5.99 9.63 -7.22
CA ALA A 157 6.05 9.76 -8.68
C ALA A 157 7.08 10.82 -9.08
N ALA A 158 7.08 11.99 -8.43
CA ALA A 158 8.04 13.03 -8.75
C ALA A 158 9.49 12.60 -8.48
N LEU A 159 9.75 11.93 -7.35
CA LEU A 159 11.06 11.35 -7.03
C LEU A 159 11.55 10.37 -8.10
N PHE A 160 10.64 9.54 -8.62
CA PHE A 160 10.94 8.58 -9.68
C PHE A 160 11.31 9.25 -11.01
N PHE A 161 10.48 10.20 -11.47
CA PHE A 161 10.66 10.79 -12.80
C PHE A 161 11.75 11.88 -12.87
N PHE A 162 11.89 12.72 -11.85
CA PHE A 162 12.65 13.97 -11.96
C PHE A 162 13.99 13.97 -11.22
N PHE A 163 14.12 13.20 -10.13
CA PHE A 163 15.28 13.31 -9.23
C PHE A 163 16.34 12.22 -9.42
N GLY A 164 16.09 11.22 -10.29
CA GLY A 164 17.11 10.28 -10.73
C GLY A 164 17.59 9.30 -9.65
N PHE A 165 16.84 9.08 -8.58
CA PHE A 165 17.22 8.15 -7.50
C PHE A 165 17.16 6.67 -7.88
N PHE A 166 16.37 6.31 -8.91
CA PHE A 166 16.03 4.92 -9.25
C PHE A 166 16.34 4.57 -10.72
N LYS A 167 17.39 5.16 -11.29
CA LYS A 167 17.85 4.87 -12.65
C LYS A 167 18.96 3.82 -12.64
#